data_AF-A0A6J2UJJ1-F1
#
_entry.id   AF-A0A6J2UJJ1-F1
#
_cell.length_a   1.000
_cell.length_b   1.000
_cell.length_c   1.000
_cell.angle_alpha   90.00
_cell.angle_beta   90.00
_cell.angle_gamma   90.00
#
_symmetry.space_group_name_H-M   'P 1'
#
loop_
_entity.id
_entity.type
_entity.pdbx_description
1 polymer ?
#
loop_
_entity_poly.entity_id
_entity_poly.type
_entity_poly.pdbx_seq_one_letter_code
_entity_poly.pdbx_strand_id
1 'polypeptide(L)'
;MPQPSFFAKSVPFEQIDKLAINGGYSSIYATGEPNVPVVGNWKQRFCRLADTFQPVLDRVYNFEVREDDVWIVTLPKCGTTWMQELTWLVLNQCDFETAKSIDLTIRSPFLEFNGVVSNVPHDTIEAANELSSPRLIKSHLPAWLLPHQIWTKKPKVIYVYRNPKDAAVSYFHHWRGMVGYQGSKEDWCQSFIDGYVNFTPCWPHVLDFWQLRHEPHIFFTSYERMKSNLGLVITEVAKFLQRVVTPEQVLQMVEHLSFESMRENPACNHVKEFESMKAAAGREVEEFRFVRRGVVGSHKDELTAEVIREFDLWSDVNLRDYKLNMDDFANYSKY
;
A
#
# COMPACT_ATOMS: atom_id res chain seq x y z
N MET A 1 12.60 -11.03 28.61
CA MET A 1 11.83 -10.52 27.46
C MET A 1 12.16 -11.39 26.26
N PRO A 2 11.19 -11.85 25.46
CA PRO A 2 11.51 -12.47 24.17
C PRO A 2 12.37 -11.49 23.35
N GLN A 3 13.31 -12.01 22.55
CA GLN A 3 14.11 -11.14 21.68
C GLN A 3 13.19 -10.45 20.66
N PRO A 4 13.38 -9.15 20.36
CA PRO A 4 12.57 -8.47 19.37
C PRO A 4 12.79 -9.10 18.00
N SER A 5 11.72 -9.19 17.20
CA SER A 5 11.79 -9.74 15.84
C SER A 5 12.53 -8.80 14.87
N PHE A 6 12.77 -7.56 15.30
CA PHE A 6 13.37 -6.50 14.51
C PHE A 6 14.32 -5.62 15.34
N PHE A 7 15.20 -4.91 14.65
CA PHE A 7 15.94 -3.81 15.23
C PHE A 7 15.85 -2.58 14.32
N ALA A 8 15.83 -1.40 14.93
CA ALA A 8 15.80 -0.12 14.24
C ALA A 8 17.19 0.52 14.23
N LYS A 9 17.59 1.09 13.10
CA LYS A 9 18.73 2.02 13.01
C LYS A 9 18.21 3.38 12.57
N SER A 10 18.35 4.39 13.43
CA SER A 10 17.98 5.77 13.11
C SER A 10 18.75 6.27 11.89
N VAL A 11 18.07 7.03 11.05
CA VAL A 11 18.67 7.71 9.90
C VAL A 11 19.26 9.04 10.35
N PRO A 12 20.51 9.36 9.99
CA PRO A 12 21.06 10.68 10.26
C PRO A 12 20.19 11.79 9.67
N PHE A 13 19.94 12.85 10.44
CA PHE A 13 19.05 13.94 10.04
C PHE A 13 19.44 14.53 8.67
N GLU A 14 20.73 14.73 8.40
CA GLU A 14 21.24 15.24 7.12
C GLU A 14 20.82 14.42 5.87
N GLN A 15 20.49 13.13 6.02
CA GLN A 15 20.00 12.29 4.92
C GLN A 15 18.48 12.46 4.69
N ILE A 16 17.75 12.94 5.70
CA ILE A 16 16.30 13.19 5.66
C ILE A 16 15.94 14.69 5.75
N ASP A 17 16.92 15.58 5.90
CA ASP A 17 16.67 17.02 6.00
C ASP A 17 16.16 17.57 4.66
N LYS A 18 16.69 17.04 3.54
CA LYS A 18 16.19 17.31 2.19
C LYS A 18 14.76 16.83 1.97
N LEU A 19 14.29 15.91 2.80
CA LEU A 19 12.91 15.46 2.79
C LEU A 19 11.98 16.45 3.51
N ALA A 20 12.47 17.50 4.17
CA ALA A 20 11.62 18.47 4.90
C ALA A 20 10.49 17.79 5.72
N ILE A 21 10.76 16.58 6.23
CA ILE A 21 9.80 15.83 7.03
C ILE A 21 10.10 16.16 8.48
N ASN A 22 9.08 16.64 9.19
CA ASN A 22 9.14 16.74 10.64
C ASN A 22 9.06 15.33 11.26
N GLY A 23 10.03 14.95 12.08
CA GLY A 23 10.06 13.67 12.80
C GLY A 23 11.25 12.77 12.44
N GLY A 24 11.50 11.77 13.28
CA GLY A 24 12.58 10.80 13.08
C GLY A 24 12.15 9.60 12.21
N TYR A 25 13.13 9.02 11.51
CA TYR A 25 12.98 7.81 10.70
C TYR A 25 14.00 6.77 11.09
N SER A 26 13.59 5.51 10.93
CA SER A 26 14.44 4.35 11.16
C SER A 26 14.46 3.45 9.94
N SER A 27 15.62 2.83 9.69
CA SER A 27 15.70 1.60 8.90
C SER A 27 15.36 0.45 9.83
N ILE A 28 14.27 -0.25 9.56
CA ILE A 28 13.88 -1.45 10.30
C ILE A 28 14.49 -2.67 9.62
N TYR A 29 15.17 -3.52 10.38
CA TYR A 29 15.81 -4.75 9.91
C TYR A 29 15.27 -5.95 10.68
N ALA A 30 15.19 -7.10 10.02
CA ALA A 30 14.91 -8.38 10.69
C ALA A 30 16.10 -8.81 11.56
N THR A 31 15.83 -9.34 12.77
CA THR A 31 16.86 -9.93 13.65
C THR A 31 17.21 -11.36 13.25
N GLY A 32 16.31 -12.05 12.56
CA GLY A 32 16.49 -13.40 12.04
C GLY A 32 16.06 -13.52 10.58
N GLU A 33 16.33 -14.67 9.97
CA GLU A 33 15.90 -14.96 8.61
C GLU A 33 14.36 -15.00 8.53
N PRO A 34 13.73 -14.23 7.62
CA PRO A 34 12.28 -14.23 7.48
C PRO A 34 11.73 -15.61 7.12
N ASN A 35 10.52 -15.94 7.62
CA ASN A 35 9.80 -17.18 7.27
C ASN A 35 9.08 -17.12 5.91
N VAL A 36 9.46 -16.15 5.08
CA VAL A 36 8.97 -15.95 3.71
C VAL A 36 10.18 -15.72 2.81
N PRO A 37 10.19 -16.26 1.57
CA PRO A 37 11.21 -15.93 0.60
C PRO A 37 11.30 -14.42 0.38
N VAL A 38 12.51 -13.87 0.53
CA VAL A 38 12.82 -12.46 0.19
C VAL A 38 13.90 -12.42 -0.87
N VAL A 39 13.82 -11.43 -1.77
CA VAL A 39 14.84 -11.25 -2.80
C VAL A 39 16.13 -10.65 -2.23
N GLY A 40 17.28 -11.04 -2.79
CA GLY A 40 18.59 -10.58 -2.35
C GLY A 40 19.01 -11.11 -0.97
N ASN A 41 19.95 -10.42 -0.32
CA ASN A 41 20.44 -10.80 1.00
C ASN A 41 19.54 -10.23 2.10
N TRP A 42 18.79 -11.09 2.79
CA TRP A 42 17.87 -10.69 3.86
C TRP A 42 18.55 -9.86 4.97
N LYS A 43 19.84 -10.10 5.26
CA LYS A 43 20.61 -9.35 6.27
C LYS A 43 20.83 -7.87 5.91
N GLN A 44 20.66 -7.53 4.63
CA GLN A 44 20.79 -6.17 4.11
C GLN A 44 19.42 -5.54 3.83
N ARG A 45 18.33 -6.32 3.95
CA ARG A 45 16.97 -5.83 3.72
C ARG A 45 16.55 -4.94 4.88
N PHE A 46 16.00 -3.78 4.54
CA PHE A 46 15.36 -2.89 5.48
C PHE A 46 14.03 -2.38 4.96
N CYS A 47 13.21 -1.87 5.87
CA CYS A 47 12.03 -1.07 5.55
C CYS A 47 12.19 0.29 6.25
N ARG A 48 12.06 1.37 5.49
CA ARG A 48 12.05 2.73 6.00
C ARG A 48 10.70 3.00 6.63
N LEU A 49 10.70 3.31 7.93
CA LEU A 49 9.50 3.66 8.67
C LEU A 49 9.78 4.85 9.58
N ALA A 50 8.78 5.69 9.81
CA ALA A 50 8.83 6.73 10.82
C ALA A 50 9.06 6.11 12.21
N ASP A 51 9.72 6.82 13.12
CA ASP A 51 10.03 6.30 14.46
C ASP A 51 8.77 5.99 15.29
N THR A 52 7.64 6.59 14.93
CA THR A 52 6.30 6.29 15.46
C THR A 52 5.86 4.85 15.25
N PHE A 53 6.49 4.09 14.34
CA PHE A 53 6.24 2.66 14.17
C PHE A 53 6.83 1.79 15.28
N GLN A 54 7.93 2.19 15.91
CA GLN A 54 8.64 1.36 16.90
C GLN A 54 7.71 0.77 17.99
N PRO A 55 6.81 1.54 18.65
CA PRO A 55 5.92 0.99 19.68
C PRO A 55 4.84 0.03 19.15
N VAL A 56 4.58 -0.01 17.84
CA VAL A 56 3.49 -0.81 17.25
C VAL A 56 3.98 -2.01 16.45
N LEU A 57 5.23 -2.02 15.99
CA LEU A 57 5.76 -3.07 15.11
C LEU A 57 5.62 -4.48 15.69
N ASP A 58 5.92 -4.68 16.97
CA ASP A 58 5.77 -6.00 17.59
C ASP A 58 4.30 -6.44 17.66
N ARG A 59 3.35 -5.51 17.87
CA ARG A 59 1.91 -5.83 17.86
C ARG A 59 1.43 -6.20 16.47
N VAL A 60 1.88 -5.46 15.44
CA VAL A 60 1.56 -5.74 14.04
C VAL A 60 2.15 -7.09 13.62
N TYR A 61 3.42 -7.35 13.90
CA TYR A 61 4.08 -8.59 13.49
C TYR A 61 3.51 -9.83 14.18
N ASN A 62 3.03 -9.68 15.42
CA ASN A 62 2.39 -10.75 16.18
C ASN A 62 0.86 -10.77 16.07
N PHE A 63 0.27 -9.98 15.18
CA PHE A 63 -1.17 -9.97 14.95
C PHE A 63 -1.68 -11.37 14.64
N GLU A 64 -2.76 -11.78 15.31
CA GLU A 64 -3.36 -13.09 15.11
C GLU A 64 -4.08 -13.15 13.77
N VAL A 65 -3.50 -13.89 12.82
CA VAL A 65 -4.06 -14.08 11.47
C VAL A 65 -5.10 -15.21 11.52
N ARG A 66 -6.23 -15.07 10.83
CA ARG A 66 -7.22 -16.14 10.62
C ARG A 66 -7.01 -16.73 9.23
N GLU A 67 -7.32 -18.01 9.06
CA GLU A 67 -7.15 -18.70 7.77
C GLU A 67 -8.02 -18.11 6.66
N ASP A 68 -9.16 -17.52 7.04
CA ASP A 68 -10.11 -16.90 6.12
C ASP A 68 -9.94 -15.39 5.96
N ASP A 69 -8.87 -14.81 6.52
CA ASP A 69 -8.54 -13.41 6.29
C ASP A 69 -8.26 -13.14 4.80
N VAL A 70 -8.52 -11.90 4.40
CA VAL A 70 -8.12 -11.34 3.12
C VAL A 70 -7.29 -10.09 3.36
N TRP A 71 -6.09 -10.06 2.80
CA TRP A 71 -5.14 -8.96 2.96
C TRP A 71 -4.99 -8.19 1.66
N ILE A 72 -5.15 -6.87 1.71
CA ILE A 72 -4.78 -5.97 0.61
C ILE A 72 -3.42 -5.37 0.92
N VAL A 73 -2.40 -5.78 0.17
CA VAL A 73 -1.02 -5.33 0.37
C VAL A 73 -0.55 -4.55 -0.84
N THR A 74 0.03 -3.38 -0.61
CA THR A 74 0.50 -2.51 -1.69
C THR A 74 1.63 -1.64 -1.17
N LEU A 75 2.58 -1.24 -2.02
CA LEU A 75 3.31 -0.01 -1.71
C LEU A 75 2.31 1.17 -1.69
N PRO A 76 2.47 2.20 -0.85
CA PRO A 76 1.55 3.32 -0.83
C PRO A 76 1.26 3.89 -2.22
N LYS A 77 -0.01 4.24 -2.45
CA LYS A 77 -0.50 4.89 -3.68
C LYS A 77 -0.49 4.01 -4.94
N CYS A 78 -0.47 2.68 -4.77
CA CYS A 78 -0.60 1.71 -5.86
C CYS A 78 -2.04 1.20 -6.09
N GLY A 79 -3.07 1.88 -5.60
CA GLY A 79 -4.49 1.50 -5.85
C GLY A 79 -5.20 0.79 -4.69
N THR A 80 -4.64 0.86 -3.48
CA THR A 80 -5.14 0.18 -2.27
C THR A 80 -6.62 0.42 -2.01
N THR A 81 -7.06 1.68 -1.93
CA THR A 81 -8.47 2.07 -1.70
C THR A 81 -9.41 1.45 -2.73
N TRP A 82 -8.99 1.44 -3.99
CA TRP A 82 -9.80 0.90 -5.09
C TRP A 82 -9.95 -0.62 -4.97
N MET A 83 -8.85 -1.30 -4.64
CA MET A 83 -8.87 -2.74 -4.42
C MET A 83 -9.58 -3.14 -3.12
N GLN A 84 -9.47 -2.36 -2.04
CA GLN A 84 -10.21 -2.59 -0.81
C GLN A 84 -11.72 -2.50 -1.07
N GLU A 85 -12.19 -1.46 -1.75
CA GLU A 85 -13.62 -1.30 -2.04
C GLU A 85 -14.15 -2.43 -2.92
N LEU A 86 -13.41 -2.76 -3.99
CA LEU A 86 -13.72 -3.89 -4.87
C LEU A 86 -13.83 -5.20 -4.07
N THR A 87 -12.80 -5.51 -3.30
CA THR A 87 -12.70 -6.77 -2.57
C THR A 87 -13.77 -6.87 -1.49
N TRP A 88 -14.06 -5.75 -0.81
CA TRP A 88 -15.12 -5.69 0.20
C TRP A 88 -16.49 -5.98 -0.42
N LEU A 89 -16.81 -5.37 -1.56
CA LEU A 89 -18.06 -5.65 -2.29
C LEU A 89 -18.16 -7.12 -2.71
N VAL A 90 -17.07 -7.72 -3.21
CA VAL A 90 -17.05 -9.15 -3.57
C VAL A 90 -17.31 -10.05 -2.35
N LEU A 91 -16.70 -9.75 -1.20
CA LEU A 91 -16.90 -10.52 0.03
C LEU A 91 -18.31 -10.37 0.59
N ASN A 92 -18.93 -9.20 0.40
CA ASN A 92 -20.22 -8.84 0.97
C ASN A 92 -21.35 -8.81 -0.09
N GLN A 93 -21.29 -9.69 -1.09
CA GLN A 93 -22.39 -9.94 -2.03
C GLN A 93 -22.87 -8.69 -2.78
N CYS A 94 -21.95 -7.77 -3.08
CA CYS A 94 -22.23 -6.48 -3.70
C CYS A 94 -23.21 -5.60 -2.89
N ASP A 95 -23.08 -5.58 -1.57
CA ASP A 95 -23.82 -4.67 -0.69
C ASP A 95 -23.35 -3.21 -0.86
N PHE A 96 -23.89 -2.53 -1.87
CA PHE A 96 -23.58 -1.13 -2.17
C PHE A 96 -24.12 -0.15 -1.12
N GLU A 97 -25.18 -0.50 -0.40
CA GLU A 97 -25.78 0.38 0.61
C GLU A 97 -24.85 0.50 1.82
N THR A 98 -24.34 -0.63 2.31
CA THR A 98 -23.32 -0.62 3.38
C THR A 98 -22.02 0.02 2.91
N ALA A 99 -21.59 -0.26 1.67
CA ALA A 99 -20.36 0.32 1.12
C ALA A 99 -20.38 1.86 1.03
N LYS A 100 -21.56 2.46 0.80
CA LYS A 100 -21.75 3.92 0.77
C LYS A 100 -21.96 4.54 2.15
N SER A 101 -22.48 3.78 3.11
CA SER A 101 -22.84 4.30 4.44
C SER A 101 -21.74 4.14 5.50
N ILE A 102 -20.95 3.07 5.43
CA ILE A 102 -19.87 2.80 6.37
C ILE A 102 -18.52 3.14 5.73
N ASP A 103 -17.70 3.90 6.46
CA ASP A 103 -16.37 4.31 6.01
C ASP A 103 -15.47 3.10 5.72
N LEU A 104 -14.68 3.18 4.64
CA LEU A 104 -13.80 2.12 4.22
C LEU A 104 -12.73 1.78 5.27
N THR A 105 -12.29 2.75 6.07
CA THR A 105 -11.33 2.52 7.16
C THR A 105 -11.90 1.66 8.28
N ILE A 106 -13.22 1.63 8.44
CA ILE A 106 -13.93 0.75 9.38
C ILE A 106 -14.15 -0.62 8.73
N ARG A 107 -14.57 -0.65 7.46
CA ARG A 107 -14.83 -1.88 6.71
C ARG A 107 -13.57 -2.68 6.37
N SER A 108 -12.44 -1.99 6.21
CA SER A 108 -11.13 -2.55 5.94
C SER A 108 -10.02 -1.71 6.61
N PRO A 109 -9.73 -1.97 7.89
CA PRO A 109 -8.74 -1.24 8.66
C PRO A 109 -7.34 -1.33 8.06
N PHE A 110 -6.62 -0.21 8.15
CA PHE A 110 -5.18 -0.15 7.88
C PHE A 110 -4.44 -0.57 9.14
N LEU A 111 -3.94 -1.81 9.18
CA LEU A 111 -3.47 -2.45 10.41
C LEU A 111 -2.44 -1.61 11.17
N GLU A 112 -1.41 -1.15 10.47
CA GLU A 112 -0.29 -0.40 11.05
C GLU A 112 -0.47 1.13 11.06
N PHE A 113 -1.71 1.64 10.94
CA PHE A 113 -1.96 3.08 10.88
C PHE A 113 -1.56 3.81 12.17
N ASN A 114 -1.64 3.16 13.34
CA ASN A 114 -1.09 3.68 14.59
C ASN A 114 0.41 4.05 14.50
N GLY A 115 1.15 3.43 13.59
CA GLY A 115 2.56 3.77 13.33
C GLY A 115 2.74 4.94 12.36
N VAL A 116 1.74 5.24 11.54
CA VAL A 116 1.79 6.32 10.52
C VAL A 116 1.48 7.67 11.15
N VAL A 117 0.48 7.73 12.03
CA VAL A 117 0.01 8.97 12.66
C VAL A 117 0.05 8.80 14.17
N SER A 118 0.73 9.72 14.87
CA SER A 118 0.67 9.79 16.32
C SER A 118 -0.72 10.21 16.79
N ASN A 119 -1.20 9.63 17.89
CA ASN A 119 -2.49 9.98 18.52
C ASN A 119 -3.73 9.73 17.65
N VAL A 120 -3.78 8.62 16.92
CA VAL A 120 -5.02 8.18 16.28
C VAL A 120 -6.12 7.97 17.34
N PRO A 121 -7.38 8.35 17.05
CA PRO A 121 -8.47 8.27 18.03
C PRO A 121 -8.84 6.83 18.41
N HIS A 122 -8.49 5.85 17.57
CA HIS A 122 -8.80 4.45 17.75
C HIS A 122 -7.58 3.58 17.40
N ASP A 123 -7.45 2.44 18.07
CA ASP A 123 -6.41 1.46 17.80
C ASP A 123 -6.79 0.61 16.59
N THR A 124 -6.05 0.73 15.49
CA THR A 124 -6.37 0.02 14.23
C THR A 124 -6.03 -1.46 14.28
N ILE A 125 -5.17 -1.89 15.21
CA ILE A 125 -4.86 -3.30 15.43
C ILE A 125 -6.05 -3.96 16.13
N GLU A 126 -6.61 -3.31 17.17
CA GLU A 126 -7.81 -3.82 17.83
C GLU A 126 -9.05 -3.76 16.93
N ALA A 127 -9.22 -2.67 16.16
CA ALA A 127 -10.30 -2.58 15.19
C ALA A 127 -10.26 -3.74 14.17
N ALA A 128 -9.06 -4.14 13.72
CA ALA A 128 -8.89 -5.31 12.85
C ALA A 128 -9.19 -6.64 13.57
N ASN A 129 -8.95 -6.76 14.88
CA ASN A 129 -9.32 -7.93 15.67
C ASN A 129 -10.84 -8.07 15.83
N GLU A 130 -11.55 -6.96 16.01
CA GLU A 130 -13.00 -6.91 16.24
C GLU A 130 -13.84 -7.21 14.99
N LEU A 131 -13.25 -7.14 13.79
CA LEU A 131 -13.95 -7.50 12.57
C LEU A 131 -14.45 -8.95 12.56
N SER A 132 -15.67 -9.13 12.05
CA SER A 132 -16.20 -10.45 11.72
C SER A 132 -15.42 -11.08 10.56
N SER A 133 -15.30 -12.41 10.62
CA SER A 133 -14.69 -13.20 9.57
C SER A 133 -15.62 -13.35 8.34
N PRO A 134 -15.11 -13.36 7.10
CA PRO A 134 -13.70 -13.12 6.74
C PRO A 134 -13.32 -11.64 6.88
N ARG A 135 -12.19 -11.35 7.52
CA ARG A 135 -11.71 -9.97 7.70
C ARG A 135 -11.03 -9.48 6.43
N LEU A 136 -11.25 -8.22 6.06
CA LEU A 136 -10.52 -7.56 4.99
C LEU A 136 -9.54 -6.53 5.57
N ILE A 137 -8.25 -6.79 5.52
CA ILE A 137 -7.24 -5.97 6.21
C ILE A 137 -6.30 -5.32 5.19
N LYS A 138 -5.99 -4.04 5.36
CA LYS A 138 -5.02 -3.31 4.54
C LYS A 138 -3.66 -3.27 5.23
N SER A 139 -2.59 -3.43 4.45
CA SER A 139 -1.23 -3.14 4.87
C SER A 139 -0.38 -2.56 3.74
N HIS A 140 0.65 -1.80 4.12
CA HIS A 140 1.71 -1.28 3.27
C HIS A 140 3.08 -1.88 3.62
N LEU A 141 3.15 -2.84 4.54
CA LEU A 141 4.41 -3.46 4.93
C LEU A 141 4.92 -4.43 3.84
N PRO A 142 6.25 -4.53 3.66
CA PRO A 142 6.85 -5.55 2.81
C PRO A 142 6.58 -6.95 3.38
N ALA A 143 6.71 -7.98 2.54
CA ALA A 143 6.33 -9.35 2.89
C ALA A 143 6.92 -9.85 4.22
N TRP A 144 8.21 -9.61 4.45
CA TRP A 144 8.91 -10.06 5.67
C TRP A 144 8.54 -9.30 6.95
N LEU A 145 7.84 -8.17 6.84
CA LEU A 145 7.42 -7.35 7.98
C LEU A 145 5.90 -7.44 8.25
N LEU A 146 5.15 -8.07 7.36
CA LEU A 146 3.75 -8.45 7.62
C LEU A 146 3.63 -9.43 8.81
N PRO A 147 2.43 -9.59 9.40
CA PRO A 147 2.22 -10.57 10.45
C PRO A 147 2.74 -11.95 10.05
N HIS A 148 3.66 -12.50 10.85
CA HIS A 148 4.42 -13.70 10.46
C HIS A 148 3.52 -14.93 10.18
N GLN A 149 2.34 -14.97 10.81
CA GLN A 149 1.36 -16.04 10.63
C GLN A 149 0.73 -16.05 9.23
N ILE A 150 0.83 -14.98 8.43
CA ILE A 150 0.38 -14.98 7.02
C ILE A 150 1.11 -16.09 6.26
N TRP A 151 2.41 -16.27 6.50
CA TRP A 151 3.23 -17.22 5.75
C TRP A 151 3.04 -18.68 6.18
N THR A 152 2.50 -18.90 7.38
CA THR A 152 2.17 -20.25 7.89
C THR A 152 0.72 -20.63 7.65
N LYS A 153 -0.23 -19.71 7.90
CA LYS A 153 -1.68 -19.94 7.75
C LYS A 153 -2.16 -19.75 6.30
N LYS A 154 -1.39 -19.03 5.48
CA LYS A 154 -1.65 -18.76 4.07
C LYS A 154 -3.07 -18.24 3.80
N PRO A 155 -3.52 -17.15 4.49
CA PRO A 155 -4.76 -16.47 4.13
C PRO A 155 -4.64 -15.88 2.72
N LYS A 156 -5.75 -15.41 2.15
CA LYS A 156 -5.70 -14.80 0.82
C LYS A 156 -5.02 -13.43 0.91
N VAL A 157 -4.05 -13.17 0.04
CA VAL A 157 -3.36 -11.88 -0.07
C VAL A 157 -3.51 -11.37 -1.49
N ILE A 158 -4.03 -10.16 -1.65
CA ILE A 158 -4.12 -9.44 -2.91
C ILE A 158 -3.03 -8.37 -2.91
N TYR A 159 -2.09 -8.48 -3.85
CA TYR A 159 -1.03 -7.51 -4.04
C TYR A 159 -1.29 -6.66 -5.28
N VAL A 160 -1.22 -5.33 -5.13
CA VAL A 160 -1.37 -4.40 -6.27
C VAL A 160 -0.08 -3.62 -6.51
N TYR A 161 0.54 -3.88 -7.67
CA TYR A 161 1.64 -3.10 -8.22
C TYR A 161 1.13 -1.84 -8.92
N ARG A 162 1.96 -0.80 -9.00
CA ARG A 162 1.80 0.33 -9.91
C ARG A 162 3.17 0.77 -10.37
N ASN A 163 3.25 1.31 -11.58
CA ASN A 163 4.49 1.93 -12.08
C ASN A 163 5.09 2.89 -11.03
N PRO A 164 6.34 2.68 -10.59
CA PRO A 164 6.94 3.46 -9.51
C PRO A 164 6.97 4.97 -9.75
N LYS A 165 7.02 5.43 -11.01
CA LYS A 165 7.00 6.86 -11.35
C LYS A 165 5.64 7.49 -11.01
N ASP A 166 4.56 6.82 -11.41
CA ASP A 166 3.20 7.26 -11.08
C ASP A 166 2.90 7.12 -9.59
N ALA A 167 3.40 6.06 -8.95
CA ALA A 167 3.28 5.87 -7.52
C ALA A 167 3.98 6.98 -6.75
N ALA A 168 5.23 7.32 -7.10
CA ALA A 168 6.02 8.37 -6.47
C ALA A 168 5.35 9.75 -6.60
N VAL A 169 4.85 10.12 -7.79
CA VAL A 169 4.10 11.37 -8.01
C VAL A 169 2.81 11.39 -7.19
N SER A 170 2.07 10.28 -7.17
CA SER A 170 0.86 10.20 -6.36
C SER A 170 1.16 10.27 -4.87
N TYR A 171 2.32 9.79 -4.44
CA TYR A 171 2.75 9.80 -3.05
C TYR A 171 3.23 11.18 -2.61
N PHE A 172 3.93 11.90 -3.48
CA PHE A 172 4.28 13.30 -3.29
C PHE A 172 3.06 14.15 -2.95
N HIS A 173 2.01 14.11 -3.81
CA HIS A 173 0.79 14.88 -3.59
C HIS A 173 0.07 14.48 -2.32
N HIS A 174 0.02 13.18 -2.02
CA HIS A 174 -0.55 12.68 -0.78
C HIS A 174 0.23 13.16 0.44
N TRP A 175 1.55 13.17 0.38
CA TRP A 175 2.39 13.55 1.50
C TRP A 175 2.39 15.07 1.72
N ARG A 176 2.42 15.85 0.66
CA ARG A 176 2.19 17.30 0.70
C ARG A 176 0.81 17.61 1.27
N GLY A 177 -0.21 16.92 0.76
CA GLY A 177 -1.59 17.13 1.11
C GLY A 177 -1.99 16.61 2.50
N MET A 178 -1.35 15.59 3.06
CA MET A 178 -1.77 15.00 4.36
C MET A 178 -0.76 15.31 5.47
N VAL A 179 0.53 15.30 5.11
CA VAL A 179 1.66 15.45 6.04
C VAL A 179 2.37 16.80 5.83
N GLY A 180 1.87 17.67 4.95
CA GLY A 180 2.33 19.06 4.81
C GLY A 180 3.80 19.17 4.40
N TYR A 181 4.29 18.24 3.55
CA TYR A 181 5.65 18.30 3.00
C TYR A 181 5.86 19.54 2.13
N GLN A 182 6.94 20.26 2.43
CA GLN A 182 7.26 21.54 1.80
C GLN A 182 8.42 21.48 0.79
N GLY A 183 9.13 20.36 0.69
CA GLY A 183 10.23 20.19 -0.27
C GLY A 183 9.76 20.05 -1.72
N SER A 184 10.71 20.08 -2.66
CA SER A 184 10.41 20.01 -4.10
C SER A 184 9.92 18.61 -4.53
N LYS A 185 9.34 18.51 -5.73
CA LYS A 185 8.92 17.20 -6.25
C LYS A 185 10.13 16.35 -6.63
N GLU A 186 11.19 17.00 -7.07
CA GLU A 186 12.47 16.43 -7.44
C GLU A 186 13.14 15.80 -6.21
N ASP A 187 13.24 16.53 -5.10
CA ASP A 187 13.78 16.01 -3.82
C ASP A 187 12.97 14.81 -3.31
N TRP A 188 11.64 14.88 -3.45
CA TRP A 188 10.76 13.76 -3.11
C TRP A 188 11.04 12.53 -3.97
N CYS A 189 11.15 12.70 -5.29
CA CYS A 189 11.43 11.60 -6.22
C CYS A 189 12.78 10.95 -5.92
N GLN A 190 13.81 11.76 -5.69
CA GLN A 190 15.12 11.27 -5.29
C GLN A 190 15.05 10.47 -3.99
N SER A 191 14.31 10.97 -3.00
CA SER A 191 14.14 10.29 -1.72
C SER A 191 13.32 8.99 -1.83
N PHE A 192 12.38 8.92 -2.76
CA PHE A 192 11.67 7.68 -3.09
C PHE A 192 12.63 6.64 -3.69
N ILE A 193 13.47 7.05 -4.65
CA ILE A 193 14.49 6.23 -5.30
C ILE A 193 15.49 5.67 -4.28
N ASP A 194 15.95 6.53 -3.36
CA ASP A 194 16.94 6.20 -2.33
C ASP A 194 16.36 5.38 -1.16
N GLY A 195 15.03 5.23 -1.09
CA GLY A 195 14.39 4.47 -0.01
C GLY A 195 14.31 5.23 1.32
N TYR A 196 14.11 6.54 1.27
CA TYR A 196 13.97 7.41 2.45
C TYR A 196 12.53 7.81 2.79
N VAL A 197 11.53 7.31 2.06
CA VAL A 197 10.11 7.50 2.38
C VAL A 197 9.50 6.25 3.03
N ASN A 198 8.39 6.39 3.78
CA ASN A 198 7.76 5.25 4.45
C ASN A 198 7.50 4.07 3.49
N PHE A 199 7.69 2.85 4.01
CA PHE A 199 7.44 1.56 3.35
C PHE A 199 8.38 1.21 2.19
N THR A 200 9.45 1.99 1.97
CA THR A 200 10.47 1.72 0.95
C THR A 200 11.68 0.97 1.55
N PRO A 201 12.58 0.34 0.78
CA PRO A 201 12.79 0.44 -0.69
C PRO A 201 11.68 -0.18 -1.56
N CYS A 202 11.33 0.49 -2.66
CA CYS A 202 10.22 0.09 -3.55
C CYS A 202 10.45 -1.25 -4.27
N TRP A 203 11.60 -1.45 -4.93
CA TRP A 203 11.82 -2.66 -5.74
C TRP A 203 11.86 -3.95 -4.93
N PRO A 204 12.58 -4.04 -3.81
CA PRO A 204 12.53 -5.23 -2.97
C PRO A 204 11.12 -5.53 -2.42
N HIS A 205 10.31 -4.49 -2.15
CA HIS A 205 8.91 -4.67 -1.77
C HIS A 205 8.09 -5.32 -2.90
N VAL A 206 8.24 -4.87 -4.14
CA VAL A 206 7.53 -5.43 -5.30
C VAL A 206 8.03 -6.84 -5.64
N LEU A 207 9.34 -7.05 -5.63
CA LEU A 207 9.98 -8.28 -6.06
C LEU A 207 9.68 -9.47 -5.13
N ASP A 208 9.56 -9.23 -3.82
CA ASP A 208 9.14 -10.28 -2.88
C ASP A 208 7.74 -10.83 -3.25
N PHE A 209 6.78 -9.97 -3.56
CA PHE A 209 5.45 -10.41 -4.00
C PHE A 209 5.44 -10.95 -5.43
N TRP A 210 6.32 -10.44 -6.30
CA TRP A 210 6.47 -10.94 -7.66
C TRP A 210 6.89 -12.40 -7.70
N GLN A 211 7.86 -12.81 -6.87
CA GLN A 211 8.26 -14.22 -6.82
C GLN A 211 7.19 -15.12 -6.17
N LEU A 212 6.38 -14.56 -5.26
CA LEU A 212 5.29 -15.27 -4.59
C LEU A 212 4.01 -15.36 -5.44
N ARG A 213 3.92 -14.66 -6.57
CA ARG A 213 2.67 -14.50 -7.36
C ARG A 213 2.01 -15.79 -7.84
N HIS A 214 2.76 -16.89 -7.87
CA HIS A 214 2.28 -18.21 -8.30
C HIS A 214 1.74 -19.05 -7.14
N GLU A 215 1.90 -18.60 -5.90
CA GLU A 215 1.29 -19.24 -4.75
C GLU A 215 -0.24 -19.11 -4.80
N PRO A 216 -1.00 -20.17 -4.47
CA PRO A 216 -2.46 -20.19 -4.64
C PRO A 216 -3.22 -19.22 -3.72
N HIS A 217 -2.57 -18.73 -2.66
CA HIS A 217 -3.11 -17.77 -1.72
C HIS A 217 -2.69 -16.32 -2.04
N ILE A 218 -1.96 -16.08 -3.13
CA ILE A 218 -1.52 -14.76 -3.57
C ILE A 218 -2.21 -14.41 -4.90
N PHE A 219 -2.86 -13.25 -4.94
CA PHE A 219 -3.37 -12.66 -6.17
C PHE A 219 -2.57 -11.40 -6.49
N PHE A 220 -1.69 -11.49 -7.48
CA PHE A 220 -0.93 -10.35 -7.96
C PHE A 220 -1.70 -9.64 -9.08
N THR A 221 -1.82 -8.32 -9.01
CA THR A 221 -2.35 -7.50 -10.10
C THR A 221 -1.65 -6.14 -10.16
N SER A 222 -2.06 -5.31 -11.12
CA SER A 222 -1.52 -3.97 -11.30
C SER A 222 -2.62 -2.92 -11.40
N TYR A 223 -2.33 -1.72 -10.92
CA TYR A 223 -3.19 -0.55 -11.08
C TYR A 223 -3.48 -0.29 -12.57
N GLU A 224 -2.49 -0.51 -13.43
CA GLU A 224 -2.60 -0.38 -14.88
C GLU A 224 -3.62 -1.38 -15.46
N ARG A 225 -3.61 -2.64 -15.00
CA ARG A 225 -4.62 -3.64 -15.40
C ARG A 225 -6.00 -3.28 -14.90
N MET A 226 -6.13 -2.84 -13.65
CA MET A 226 -7.40 -2.35 -13.10
C MET A 226 -7.96 -1.20 -13.94
N LYS A 227 -7.11 -0.24 -14.35
CA LYS A 227 -7.49 0.86 -15.24
C LYS A 227 -7.86 0.41 -16.64
N SER A 228 -7.18 -0.59 -17.19
CA SER A 228 -7.43 -1.08 -18.53
C SER A 228 -8.71 -1.90 -18.64
N ASN A 229 -9.01 -2.76 -17.66
CA ASN A 229 -10.19 -3.61 -17.68
C ASN A 229 -10.61 -4.01 -16.26
N LEU A 230 -11.33 -3.12 -15.58
CA LEU A 230 -11.78 -3.34 -14.21
C LEU A 230 -12.74 -4.54 -14.10
N GLY A 231 -13.66 -4.73 -15.07
CA GLY A 231 -14.63 -5.83 -15.04
C GLY A 231 -13.97 -7.22 -15.03
N LEU A 232 -12.88 -7.37 -15.80
CA LEU A 232 -12.07 -8.58 -15.77
C LEU A 232 -11.41 -8.78 -14.40
N VAL A 233 -10.79 -7.74 -13.84
CA VAL A 233 -10.15 -7.82 -12.51
C VAL A 233 -11.17 -8.16 -11.42
N ILE A 234 -12.38 -7.59 -11.45
CA ILE A 234 -13.47 -7.93 -10.52
C ILE A 234 -13.78 -9.44 -10.59
N THR A 235 -13.92 -9.98 -11.81
CA THR A 235 -14.23 -11.39 -12.03
C THR A 235 -13.09 -12.29 -11.54
N GLU A 236 -11.85 -11.89 -11.76
CA GLU A 236 -10.65 -12.62 -11.30
C GLU A 236 -10.52 -12.61 -9.78
N VAL A 237 -10.75 -11.47 -9.13
CA VAL A 237 -10.78 -11.35 -7.66
C VAL A 237 -11.91 -12.20 -7.08
N ALA A 238 -13.12 -12.16 -7.67
CA ALA A 238 -14.22 -13.02 -7.24
C ALA A 238 -13.86 -14.51 -7.31
N LYS A 239 -13.28 -14.94 -8.43
CA LYS A 239 -12.78 -16.32 -8.59
C LYS A 239 -11.72 -16.68 -7.54
N PHE A 240 -10.73 -15.82 -7.34
CA PHE A 240 -9.69 -16.00 -6.33
C PHE A 240 -10.28 -16.10 -4.91
N LEU A 241 -11.25 -15.24 -4.60
CA LEU A 241 -11.99 -15.26 -3.34
C LEU A 241 -13.00 -16.41 -3.22
N GLN A 242 -13.22 -17.20 -4.28
CA GLN A 242 -14.23 -18.26 -4.35
C GLN A 242 -15.64 -17.72 -4.07
N ARG A 243 -15.93 -16.54 -4.63
CA ARG A 243 -17.24 -15.89 -4.59
C ARG A 243 -17.82 -15.83 -6.01
N VAL A 244 -19.14 -15.83 -6.10
CA VAL A 244 -19.86 -15.70 -7.37
C VAL A 244 -20.31 -14.25 -7.52
N VAL A 245 -20.00 -13.65 -8.66
CA VAL A 245 -20.48 -12.31 -9.04
C VAL A 245 -21.07 -12.44 -10.44
N THR A 246 -22.33 -12.02 -10.62
CA THR A 246 -23.00 -12.11 -11.92
C THR A 246 -22.49 -11.03 -12.88
N PRO A 247 -22.65 -11.18 -14.21
CA PRO A 247 -22.29 -10.14 -15.17
C PRO A 247 -22.93 -8.78 -14.85
N GLU A 248 -24.18 -8.78 -14.38
CA GLU A 248 -24.90 -7.57 -13.98
C GLU A 248 -24.25 -6.92 -12.75
N GLN A 249 -23.89 -7.70 -11.74
CA GLN A 249 -23.16 -7.21 -10.57
C GLN A 249 -21.79 -6.66 -10.94
N VAL A 250 -21.07 -7.30 -11.88
CA VAL A 250 -19.80 -6.76 -12.39
C VAL A 250 -20.01 -5.38 -13.02
N LEU A 251 -21.06 -5.18 -13.82
CA LEU A 251 -21.36 -3.87 -14.42
C LEU A 251 -21.66 -2.81 -13.35
N GLN A 252 -22.47 -3.15 -12.34
CA GLN A 252 -22.79 -2.26 -11.22
C GLN A 252 -21.52 -1.89 -10.41
N MET A 253 -20.66 -2.88 -10.16
CA MET A 253 -19.38 -2.66 -9.49
C MET A 253 -18.47 -1.75 -10.32
N VAL A 254 -18.38 -1.93 -11.64
CA VAL A 254 -17.56 -1.06 -12.51
C VAL A 254 -18.03 0.40 -12.43
N GLU A 255 -19.35 0.64 -12.42
CA GLU A 255 -19.91 1.97 -12.26
C GLU A 255 -19.59 2.56 -10.88
N HIS A 256 -19.85 1.81 -9.80
CA HIS A 256 -19.58 2.24 -8.42
C HIS A 256 -18.09 2.54 -8.17
N LEU A 257 -17.23 1.72 -8.75
CA LEU A 257 -15.77 1.81 -8.65
C LEU A 257 -15.15 2.74 -9.70
N SER A 258 -15.96 3.46 -10.49
CA SER A 258 -15.46 4.48 -11.42
C SER A 258 -14.70 5.58 -10.68
N PHE A 259 -13.81 6.28 -11.39
CA PHE A 259 -13.00 7.33 -10.77
C PHE A 259 -13.87 8.44 -10.19
N GLU A 260 -14.90 8.84 -10.93
CA GLU A 260 -15.87 9.87 -10.55
C GLU A 260 -16.64 9.43 -9.31
N SER A 261 -17.21 8.22 -9.30
CA SER A 261 -17.96 7.69 -8.15
C SER A 261 -17.09 7.58 -6.90
N MET A 262 -15.90 6.98 -7.01
CA MET A 262 -14.96 6.85 -5.89
C MET A 262 -14.49 8.19 -5.35
N ARG A 263 -14.37 9.21 -6.20
CA ARG A 263 -13.96 10.57 -5.80
C ARG A 263 -15.04 11.28 -4.99
N GLU A 264 -16.29 11.13 -5.39
CA GLU A 264 -17.42 11.78 -4.71
C GLU A 264 -17.96 10.96 -3.53
N ASN A 265 -17.63 9.67 -3.41
CA ASN A 265 -18.09 8.81 -2.30
C ASN A 265 -17.35 9.12 -0.98
N PRO A 266 -18.04 9.70 0.04
CA PRO A 266 -17.43 10.07 1.32
C PRO A 266 -16.93 8.86 2.13
N ALA A 267 -17.42 7.65 1.84
CA ALA A 267 -16.96 6.44 2.50
C ALA A 267 -15.61 5.94 1.95
N CYS A 268 -15.15 6.43 0.80
CA CYS A 268 -13.92 5.96 0.14
C CYS A 268 -12.90 7.06 -0.17
N ASN A 269 -13.32 8.33 -0.15
CA ASN A 269 -12.47 9.46 -0.53
C ASN A 269 -11.62 10.02 0.63
N HIS A 270 -11.68 9.40 1.82
CA HIS A 270 -10.86 9.73 3.00
C HIS A 270 -10.97 11.17 3.49
N VAL A 271 -12.05 11.88 3.19
CA VAL A 271 -12.26 13.27 3.66
C VAL A 271 -12.30 13.33 5.18
N LYS A 272 -12.94 12.36 5.85
CA LYS A 272 -12.99 12.29 7.33
C LYS A 272 -11.60 12.05 7.95
N GLU A 273 -10.80 11.18 7.34
CA GLU A 273 -9.41 10.91 7.77
C GLU A 273 -8.57 12.20 7.64
N PHE A 274 -8.70 12.90 6.51
CA PHE A 274 -8.03 14.16 6.25
C PHE A 274 -8.42 15.25 7.26
N GLU A 275 -9.71 15.44 7.52
CA GLU A 275 -10.20 16.39 8.53
C GLU A 275 -9.66 16.07 9.93
N SER A 276 -9.62 14.79 10.30
CA SER A 276 -9.10 14.33 11.58
C SER A 276 -7.59 14.60 11.70
N MET A 277 -6.81 14.32 10.66
CA MET A 277 -5.37 14.62 10.64
C MET A 277 -5.09 16.12 10.64
N LYS A 278 -5.88 16.91 9.93
CA LYS A 278 -5.78 18.38 9.94
C LYS A 278 -6.02 18.92 11.34
N ALA A 279 -7.06 18.43 12.03
CA ALA A 279 -7.36 18.79 13.41
C ALA A 279 -6.22 18.39 14.37
N ALA A 280 -5.67 17.18 14.22
CA ALA A 280 -4.57 16.70 15.06
C ALA A 280 -3.24 17.43 14.83
N ALA A 281 -2.96 17.85 13.59
CA ALA A 281 -1.70 18.49 13.22
C ALA A 281 -1.66 20.01 13.51
N GLY A 282 -2.80 20.64 13.82
CA GLY A 282 -2.87 22.05 14.22
C GLY A 282 -2.37 23.05 13.16
N ARG A 283 -2.35 22.67 11.88
CA ARG A 283 -1.83 23.48 10.77
C ARG A 283 -2.83 23.61 9.63
N GLU A 284 -2.74 24.70 8.87
CA GLU A 284 -3.40 24.79 7.59
C GLU A 284 -2.70 23.86 6.59
N VAL A 285 -3.47 23.00 5.96
CA VAL A 285 -3.02 22.06 4.96
C VAL A 285 -3.70 22.46 3.66
N GLU A 286 -2.95 22.46 2.55
CA GLU A 286 -3.48 22.78 1.22
C GLU A 286 -4.68 21.89 0.89
N GLU A 287 -5.60 22.42 0.08
CA GLU A 287 -6.75 21.64 -0.39
C GLU A 287 -6.27 20.43 -1.20
N PHE A 288 -6.41 19.24 -0.61
CA PHE A 288 -5.98 17.99 -1.21
C PHE A 288 -7.16 17.03 -1.36
N ARG A 289 -7.30 16.46 -2.55
CA ARG A 289 -8.23 15.36 -2.81
C ARG A 289 -7.48 14.03 -2.83
N PHE A 290 -7.84 13.13 -1.93
CA PHE A 290 -7.22 11.80 -1.84
C PHE A 290 -7.33 11.01 -3.15
N VAL A 291 -8.51 11.07 -3.78
CA VAL A 291 -8.77 10.55 -5.13
C VAL A 291 -8.48 11.66 -6.14
N ARG A 292 -7.21 11.75 -6.58
CA ARG A 292 -6.68 12.92 -7.30
C ARG A 292 -6.97 12.93 -8.81
N ARG A 293 -6.39 12.00 -9.57
CA ARG A 293 -6.46 11.97 -11.05
C ARG A 293 -6.91 10.64 -11.65
N GLY A 294 -6.56 9.51 -11.05
CA GLY A 294 -6.97 8.20 -11.57
C GLY A 294 -6.36 7.83 -12.93
N VAL A 295 -5.24 8.45 -13.33
CA VAL A 295 -4.60 8.29 -14.66
C VAL A 295 -3.32 7.45 -14.56
N VAL A 296 -3.09 6.61 -15.59
CA VAL A 296 -1.84 5.89 -15.84
C VAL A 296 -0.96 6.76 -16.74
N GLY A 297 0.33 6.89 -16.42
CA GLY A 297 1.28 7.71 -17.17
C GLY A 297 1.28 9.19 -16.81
N SER A 298 0.60 9.58 -15.73
CA SER A 298 0.55 10.98 -15.24
C SER A 298 1.90 11.53 -14.77
N HIS A 299 2.90 10.69 -14.59
CA HIS A 299 4.26 11.14 -14.37
C HIS A 299 4.83 11.92 -15.58
N LYS A 300 4.35 11.64 -16.80
CA LYS A 300 4.89 12.26 -18.03
C LYS A 300 4.61 13.76 -18.13
N ASP A 301 3.52 14.22 -17.55
CA ASP A 301 3.15 15.64 -17.48
C ASP A 301 3.56 16.32 -16.17
N GLU A 302 4.04 15.56 -15.17
CA GLU A 302 4.38 16.10 -13.85
C GLU A 302 5.87 16.05 -13.50
N LEU A 303 6.66 15.24 -14.19
CA LEU A 303 8.09 15.07 -13.98
C LEU A 303 8.89 15.58 -15.19
N THR A 304 10.10 16.08 -14.93
CA THR A 304 11.05 16.41 -15.99
C THR A 304 11.59 15.14 -16.65
N ALA A 305 12.08 15.26 -17.88
CA ALA A 305 12.70 14.14 -18.59
C ALA A 305 13.94 13.58 -17.86
N GLU A 306 14.61 14.41 -17.06
CA GLU A 306 15.76 14.01 -16.25
C GLU A 306 15.33 13.09 -15.11
N VAL A 307 14.34 13.49 -14.30
CA VAL A 307 13.81 12.66 -13.20
C VAL A 307 13.22 11.35 -13.74
N ILE A 308 12.53 11.38 -14.88
CA ILE A 308 12.02 10.16 -15.53
C ILE A 308 13.17 9.20 -15.86
N ARG A 309 14.29 9.72 -16.39
CA ARG A 309 15.48 8.93 -16.73
C ARG A 309 16.15 8.34 -15.47
N GLU A 310 16.17 9.08 -14.37
CA GLU A 310 16.69 8.56 -13.09
C GLU A 310 15.88 7.36 -12.61
N PHE A 311 14.55 7.43 -12.68
CA PHE A 311 13.69 6.27 -12.37
C PHE A 311 13.93 5.10 -13.32
N ASP A 312 14.12 5.35 -14.62
CA ASP A 312 14.43 4.29 -15.60
C ASP A 312 15.74 3.58 -15.25
N LEU A 313 16.83 4.34 -15.05
CA LEU A 313 18.14 3.79 -14.69
C LEU A 313 18.11 3.05 -13.35
N TRP A 314 17.46 3.63 -12.34
CA TRP A 314 17.28 3.00 -11.03
C TRP A 314 16.52 1.67 -11.14
N SER A 315 15.47 1.63 -11.96
CA SER A 315 14.68 0.41 -12.18
C SER A 315 15.48 -0.64 -12.94
N ASP A 316 16.19 -0.25 -13.99
CA ASP A 316 17.05 -1.15 -14.75
C ASP A 316 18.13 -1.80 -13.86
N VAL A 317 18.74 -1.03 -12.95
CA VAL A 317 19.73 -1.56 -12.00
C VAL A 317 19.09 -2.56 -11.04
N ASN A 318 17.93 -2.23 -10.44
CA ASN A 318 17.29 -3.08 -9.45
C ASN A 318 16.68 -4.36 -10.05
N LEU A 319 16.26 -4.32 -11.31
CA LEU A 319 15.56 -5.42 -11.98
C LEU A 319 16.49 -6.31 -12.83
N ARG A 320 17.72 -5.85 -13.10
CA ARG A 320 18.68 -6.54 -13.98
C ARG A 320 18.89 -8.00 -13.61
N ASP A 321 19.17 -8.28 -12.34
CA ASP A 321 19.49 -9.63 -11.88
C ASP A 321 18.29 -10.59 -11.97
N TYR A 322 17.08 -10.03 -12.01
CA TYR A 322 15.83 -10.77 -12.17
C TYR A 322 15.40 -10.90 -13.63
N LYS A 323 16.12 -10.26 -14.57
CA LYS A 323 15.78 -10.20 -16.00
C LYS A 323 14.38 -9.64 -16.24
N LEU A 324 14.01 -8.63 -15.45
CA LEU A 324 12.72 -7.95 -15.53
C LEU A 324 12.91 -6.50 -15.97
N ASN A 325 11.83 -5.89 -16.43
CA ASN A 325 11.66 -4.46 -16.62
C ASN A 325 10.33 -4.00 -15.99
N MET A 326 10.10 -2.69 -15.91
CA MET A 326 8.91 -2.13 -15.26
C MET A 326 7.58 -2.58 -15.88
N ASP A 327 7.55 -2.86 -17.19
CA ASP A 327 6.34 -3.21 -17.92
C ASP A 327 5.91 -4.65 -17.65
N ASP A 328 6.83 -5.53 -17.22
CA ASP A 328 6.54 -6.93 -16.93
C ASP A 328 5.49 -7.08 -15.82
N PHE A 329 5.56 -6.22 -14.80
CA PHE A 329 4.62 -6.24 -13.67
C PHE A 329 3.21 -5.77 -14.05
N ALA A 330 3.09 -4.86 -15.03
CA ALA A 330 1.79 -4.45 -15.57
C ALA A 330 1.22 -5.51 -16.53
N ASN A 331 2.10 -6.25 -17.22
CA ASN A 331 1.76 -7.29 -18.19
C ASN A 331 1.96 -8.71 -17.64
N TYR A 332 1.81 -8.88 -16.33
CA TYR A 332 2.20 -10.11 -15.63
C TYR A 332 1.50 -11.37 -16.13
N SER A 333 0.31 -11.25 -16.74
CA SER A 333 -0.39 -12.39 -17.34
C SER A 333 0.31 -12.98 -18.57
N LYS A 334 1.42 -12.37 -19.04
CA LYS A 334 2.30 -12.94 -20.07
C LYS A 334 3.36 -13.90 -19.47
N TYR A 335 3.47 -13.96 -18.14
CA TYR A 335 4.46 -14.70 -17.35
C TYR A 335 3.81 -15.46 -16.19
#